data_AF-A0A178LT30-F1
#
_entry.id   AF-A0A178LT30-F1
#
_cell.length_a   1.000
_cell.length_b   1.000
_cell.length_c   1.000
_cell.angle_alpha   90.00
_cell.angle_beta   90.00
_cell.angle_gamma   90.00
#
_symmetry.space_group_name_H-M   'P 1'
#
loop_
_entity.id
_entity.type
_entity.pdbx_description
1 polymer ?
#
loop_
_entity_poly.entity_id
_entity_poly.type
_entity_poly.pdbx_seq_one_letter_code
_entity_poly.pdbx_strand_id
1 'polypeptide(L)'
;MIAKRIADKRGLDSDDTEALWKEEFDWKPDFADFDSFASEVTSYCVNGPRDIIALCNSAAEAAGDASTAITIKHIRQALDSFSEEKLFGLEQDYGTLYPGIAQFVVRVFDNTTSATMSAVELAQAIEDRVLTDEVAQADISIGDSLKTWPRNRLALLMFQIGVVGFSDGKKITYAIDSPTVSQPRFMAQAKLVIHPAFRPHLGISAGP
;
A
#
# COMPACT_ATOMS: atom_id res chain seq x y z
N MET A 1 -6.69 -7.10 17.22
CA MET A 1 -7.51 -5.87 17.01
C MET A 1 -8.76 -6.15 16.17
N ILE A 2 -8.67 -6.92 15.07
CA ILE A 2 -9.87 -7.45 14.37
C ILE A 2 -10.53 -8.60 15.15
N ALA A 3 -9.73 -9.57 15.61
CA ALA A 3 -10.22 -10.66 16.46
C ALA A 3 -11.06 -10.13 17.64
N LYS A 4 -10.56 -9.10 18.35
CA LYS A 4 -11.29 -8.43 19.43
C LYS A 4 -12.63 -7.80 18.99
N ARG A 5 -12.70 -7.22 17.79
CA ARG A 5 -13.97 -6.70 17.25
C ARG A 5 -14.96 -7.81 16.88
N ILE A 6 -14.47 -8.92 16.35
CA ILE A 6 -15.30 -10.10 16.07
C ILE A 6 -15.84 -10.66 17.39
N ALA A 7 -14.97 -10.77 18.39
CA ALA A 7 -15.32 -11.18 19.75
C ALA A 7 -16.41 -10.28 20.35
N ASP A 8 -16.21 -8.95 20.32
CA ASP A 8 -17.17 -7.97 20.84
C ASP A 8 -18.53 -8.02 20.09
N LYS A 9 -18.52 -8.18 18.75
CA LYS A 9 -19.74 -8.24 17.92
C LYS A 9 -20.53 -9.52 18.13
N ARG A 10 -19.86 -10.64 18.41
CA ARG A 10 -20.47 -11.98 18.56
C ARG A 10 -20.68 -12.38 20.01
N GLY A 11 -20.22 -11.57 20.98
CA GLY A 11 -20.27 -11.89 22.41
C GLY A 11 -19.37 -13.08 22.79
N LEU A 12 -18.26 -13.26 22.07
CA LEU A 12 -17.31 -14.35 22.32
C LEU A 12 -16.23 -13.88 23.30
N ASP A 13 -15.89 -14.71 24.28
CA ASP A 13 -14.77 -14.49 25.21
C ASP A 13 -13.65 -15.46 24.82
N SER A 14 -12.85 -15.08 23.82
CA SER A 14 -11.77 -15.91 23.28
C SER A 14 -10.51 -15.07 23.03
N ASP A 15 -9.37 -15.54 23.52
CA ASP A 15 -8.05 -14.99 23.17
C ASP A 15 -7.47 -15.63 21.90
N ASP A 16 -8.15 -16.65 21.34
CA ASP A 16 -7.73 -17.33 20.11
C ASP A 16 -8.09 -16.49 18.88
N THR A 17 -7.07 -15.80 18.37
CA THR A 17 -7.17 -14.92 17.20
C THR A 17 -7.57 -15.68 15.94
N GLU A 18 -7.10 -16.91 15.75
CA GLU A 18 -7.44 -17.71 14.57
C GLU A 18 -8.90 -18.14 14.64
N ALA A 19 -9.36 -18.63 15.79
CA ALA A 19 -10.75 -19.01 16.00
C ALA A 19 -11.71 -17.85 15.71
N LEU A 20 -11.36 -16.64 16.15
CA LEU A 20 -12.16 -15.45 15.90
C LEU A 20 -12.19 -15.05 14.41
N TRP A 21 -11.09 -15.21 13.68
CA TRP A 21 -11.10 -14.94 12.24
C TRP A 21 -11.90 -15.99 11.45
N LYS A 22 -11.92 -17.26 11.88
CA LYS A 22 -12.73 -18.32 11.23
C LYS A 22 -14.23 -18.04 11.21
N GLU A 23 -14.72 -17.23 12.16
CA GLU A 23 -16.15 -16.88 12.22
C GLU A 23 -16.58 -15.95 11.08
N GLU A 24 -15.65 -15.19 10.50
CA GLU A 24 -15.96 -14.18 9.48
C GLU A 24 -15.27 -14.45 8.14
N PHE A 25 -14.17 -15.21 8.12
CA PHE A 25 -13.37 -15.48 6.93
C PHE A 25 -13.33 -16.96 6.58
N ASP A 26 -13.51 -17.26 5.29
CA ASP A 26 -13.16 -18.56 4.71
C ASP A 26 -11.95 -18.38 3.78
N TRP A 27 -10.78 -18.78 4.29
CA TRP A 27 -9.52 -18.70 3.56
C TRP A 27 -9.22 -19.95 2.74
N LYS A 28 -10.05 -21.01 2.84
CA LYS A 28 -9.93 -22.19 1.98
C LYS A 28 -10.81 -22.00 0.74
N PRO A 29 -10.40 -22.50 -0.44
CA PRO A 29 -9.22 -23.32 -0.72
C PRO A 29 -7.93 -22.53 -1.01
N ASP A 30 -7.97 -21.20 -1.04
CA ASP A 30 -6.87 -20.37 -1.55
C ASP A 30 -5.62 -20.36 -0.65
N PHE A 31 -5.76 -20.62 0.66
CA PHE A 31 -4.66 -20.70 1.62
C PHE A 31 -4.67 -22.00 2.41
N ALA A 32 -3.47 -22.57 2.62
CA ALA A 32 -3.28 -23.80 3.38
C ALA A 32 -3.48 -23.60 4.90
N ASP A 33 -3.07 -22.43 5.41
CA ASP A 33 -3.07 -22.08 6.82
C ASP A 33 -3.48 -20.62 7.06
N PHE A 34 -3.82 -20.32 8.32
CA PHE A 34 -4.24 -19.00 8.76
C PHE A 34 -3.11 -17.96 8.63
N ASP A 35 -1.87 -18.33 8.93
CA ASP A 35 -0.74 -17.41 8.92
C ASP A 35 -0.49 -16.85 7.51
N SER A 36 -0.60 -17.69 6.48
CA SER A 36 -0.48 -17.29 5.08
C SER A 36 -1.59 -16.32 4.67
N PHE A 37 -2.84 -16.60 5.08
CA PHE A 37 -3.97 -15.71 4.85
C PHE A 37 -3.81 -14.36 5.58
N ALA A 38 -3.49 -14.41 6.87
CA ALA A 38 -3.28 -13.22 7.68
C ALA A 38 -2.11 -12.37 7.14
N SER A 39 -1.02 -13.02 6.71
CA SER A 39 0.11 -12.35 6.07
C SER A 39 -0.30 -11.65 4.78
N GLU A 40 -1.06 -12.31 3.91
CA GLU A 40 -1.59 -11.70 2.68
C GLU A 40 -2.45 -10.47 3.00
N VAL A 41 -3.45 -10.61 3.87
CA VAL A 41 -4.39 -9.52 4.20
C VAL A 41 -3.69 -8.33 4.86
N THR A 42 -2.74 -8.61 5.75
CA THR A 42 -1.98 -7.55 6.43
C THR A 42 -0.95 -6.87 5.53
N SER A 43 -0.52 -7.50 4.43
CA SER A 43 0.40 -6.88 3.47
C SER A 43 -0.17 -5.64 2.76
N TYR A 44 -1.50 -5.49 2.75
CA TYR A 44 -2.20 -4.32 2.21
C TYR A 44 -2.25 -3.14 3.19
N CYS A 45 -1.68 -3.25 4.39
CA CYS A 45 -1.83 -2.24 5.44
C CYS A 45 -0.62 -1.31 5.54
N VAL A 46 -0.82 -0.04 5.19
CA VAL A 46 0.21 1.00 5.21
C VAL A 46 0.32 1.61 6.61
N ASN A 47 -0.84 1.93 7.21
CA ASN A 47 -0.98 2.69 8.46
C ASN A 47 -1.41 1.82 9.65
N GLY A 48 -1.21 0.50 9.56
CA GLY A 48 -1.48 -0.45 10.63
C GLY A 48 -2.96 -0.87 10.74
N PRO A 49 -3.47 -1.20 11.95
CA PRO A 49 -4.71 -1.97 12.11
C PRO A 49 -6.00 -1.34 11.57
N ARG A 50 -6.05 -0.01 11.40
CA ARG A 50 -7.21 0.68 10.82
C ARG A 50 -7.40 0.30 9.35
N ASP A 51 -6.32 0.05 8.64
CA ASP A 51 -6.35 -0.33 7.23
C ASP A 51 -6.95 -1.72 7.06
N ILE A 52 -6.58 -2.66 7.93
CA ILE A 52 -7.16 -4.01 7.89
C ILE A 52 -8.66 -3.93 8.12
N ILE A 53 -9.11 -3.11 9.08
CA ILE A 53 -10.53 -2.92 9.35
C ILE A 53 -11.28 -2.37 8.13
N ALA A 54 -10.74 -1.33 7.49
CA ALA A 54 -11.35 -0.72 6.32
C ALA A 54 -11.46 -1.75 5.17
N LEU A 55 -10.38 -2.47 4.89
CA LEU A 55 -10.35 -3.51 3.86
C LEU A 55 -11.36 -4.64 4.14
N CYS A 56 -11.43 -5.11 5.39
CA CYS A 56 -12.37 -6.15 5.79
C CYS A 56 -13.84 -5.68 5.68
N ASN A 57 -14.12 -4.42 6.00
CA ASN A 57 -15.46 -3.86 5.84
C ASN A 57 -15.86 -3.80 4.35
N SER A 58 -14.98 -3.32 3.48
CA SER A 58 -15.23 -3.31 2.02
C SER A 58 -15.37 -4.72 1.45
N ALA A 59 -14.60 -5.68 1.96
CA ALA A 59 -14.75 -7.09 1.57
C ALA A 59 -16.08 -7.69 2.06
N ALA A 60 -16.59 -7.29 3.22
CA ALA A 60 -17.90 -7.68 3.70
C ALA A 60 -19.04 -7.12 2.83
N GLU A 61 -18.91 -5.87 2.38
CA GLU A 61 -19.85 -5.27 1.42
C GLU A 61 -19.83 -6.02 0.08
N ALA A 62 -18.65 -6.41 -0.40
CA ALA A 62 -18.51 -7.23 -1.61
C ALA A 62 -19.11 -8.65 -1.45
N ALA A 63 -19.08 -9.22 -0.25
CA ALA A 63 -19.75 -10.49 0.06
C ALA A 63 -21.29 -10.38 0.08
N GLY A 64 -21.81 -9.15 0.19
CA GLY A 64 -23.23 -8.81 0.12
C GLY A 64 -24.00 -9.08 1.40
N ASP A 65 -24.05 -10.34 1.83
CA ASP A 65 -24.91 -10.78 2.93
C ASP A 65 -24.11 -11.07 4.22
N ALA A 66 -24.66 -10.69 5.38
CA ALA A 66 -23.96 -10.81 6.67
C ALA A 66 -23.73 -12.26 7.14
N SER A 67 -24.35 -13.22 6.46
CA SER A 67 -24.20 -14.67 6.68
C SER A 67 -23.16 -15.32 5.75
N THR A 68 -22.68 -14.59 4.74
CA THR A 68 -21.69 -15.10 3.78
C THR A 68 -20.29 -14.90 4.35
N ALA A 69 -19.52 -15.98 4.44
CA ALA A 69 -18.12 -15.90 4.85
C ALA A 69 -17.29 -15.09 3.83
N ILE A 70 -16.44 -14.20 4.33
CA ILE A 70 -15.57 -13.38 3.50
C ILE A 70 -14.44 -14.25 2.96
N THR A 71 -14.31 -14.35 1.64
CA THR A 71 -13.22 -15.09 0.99
C THR A 71 -12.14 -14.12 0.47
N ILE A 72 -10.97 -14.64 0.10
CA ILE A 72 -9.94 -13.82 -0.54
C ILE A 72 -10.43 -13.17 -1.84
N LYS A 73 -11.42 -13.77 -2.52
CA LYS A 73 -12.01 -13.17 -3.74
C LYS A 73 -12.71 -11.86 -3.42
N HIS A 74 -13.46 -11.80 -2.31
CA HIS A 74 -14.11 -10.56 -1.87
C HIS A 74 -13.08 -9.50 -1.46
N ILE A 75 -11.98 -9.92 -0.80
CA ILE A 75 -10.88 -9.02 -0.48
C ILE A 75 -10.26 -8.46 -1.77
N ARG A 76 -9.96 -9.30 -2.76
CA ARG A 76 -9.40 -8.88 -4.05
C ARG A 76 -10.34 -7.97 -4.84
N GLN A 77 -11.65 -8.19 -4.76
CA GLN A 77 -12.65 -7.29 -5.36
C GLN A 77 -12.67 -5.91 -4.69
N ALA A 78 -12.41 -5.85 -3.38
CA ALA A 78 -12.33 -4.59 -2.64
C ALA A 78 -11.01 -3.83 -2.85
N LEU A 79 -9.97 -4.47 -3.41
CA LEU A 79 -8.62 -3.88 -3.51
C LEU A 79 -8.58 -2.65 -4.42
N ASP A 80 -9.39 -2.58 -5.48
CA ASP A 80 -9.36 -1.44 -6.40
C ASP A 80 -9.79 -0.16 -5.68
N SER A 81 -10.96 -0.17 -5.04
CA SER A 81 -11.48 0.96 -4.27
C SER A 81 -10.61 1.25 -3.04
N PHE A 82 -10.16 0.22 -2.33
CA PHE A 82 -9.25 0.40 -1.20
C PHE A 82 -7.93 1.06 -1.63
N SER A 83 -7.38 0.67 -2.78
CA SER A 83 -6.15 1.25 -3.31
C SER A 83 -6.31 2.69 -3.72
N GLU A 84 -7.46 3.07 -4.28
CA GLU A 84 -7.82 4.46 -4.58
C GLU A 84 -7.92 5.28 -3.29
N GLU A 85 -8.61 4.78 -2.27
CA GLU A 85 -8.72 5.44 -0.97
C GLU A 85 -7.35 5.65 -0.31
N LYS A 86 -6.43 4.68 -0.41
CA LYS A 86 -5.07 4.82 0.12
C LYS A 86 -4.29 5.91 -0.58
N LEU A 87 -4.40 5.98 -1.91
CA LEU A 87 -3.75 7.02 -2.68
C LEU A 87 -4.32 8.41 -2.31
N PHE A 88 -5.63 8.54 -2.20
CA PHE A 88 -6.27 9.78 -1.73
C PHE A 88 -5.87 10.14 -0.30
N GLY A 89 -5.71 9.14 0.57
CA GLY A 89 -5.22 9.31 1.93
C GLY A 89 -3.84 9.97 1.99
N LEU A 90 -2.97 9.77 0.99
CA LEU A 90 -1.67 10.47 0.93
C LEU A 90 -1.86 11.99 0.85
N GLU A 91 -2.87 12.46 0.11
CA GLU A 91 -3.16 13.90 0.02
C GLU A 91 -3.68 14.44 1.36
N GLN A 92 -4.49 13.67 2.08
CA GLN A 92 -4.98 14.07 3.40
C GLN A 92 -3.84 14.15 4.43
N ASP A 93 -2.95 13.16 4.43
CA ASP A 93 -1.89 13.03 5.42
C ASP A 93 -0.71 13.96 5.13
N TYR A 94 -0.38 14.14 3.84
CA TYR A 94 0.85 14.83 3.42
C TYR A 94 0.64 16.01 2.48
N GLY A 95 -0.56 16.23 1.94
CA GLY A 95 -0.83 17.29 0.95
C GLY A 95 -0.58 18.71 1.45
N THR A 96 -0.67 18.95 2.77
CA THR A 96 -0.27 20.24 3.36
C THR A 96 1.24 20.50 3.21
N LEU A 97 2.07 19.46 3.31
CA LEU A 97 3.52 19.56 3.19
C LEU A 97 3.99 19.41 1.73
N TYR A 98 3.29 18.56 0.98
CA TYR A 98 3.59 18.20 -0.41
C TYR A 98 2.31 18.25 -1.24
N PRO A 99 1.84 19.44 -1.66
CA PRO A 99 0.60 19.56 -2.40
C PRO A 99 0.60 18.73 -3.69
N GLY A 100 -0.45 17.95 -3.92
CA GLY A 100 -0.57 17.10 -5.10
C GLY A 100 0.25 15.82 -5.04
N ILE A 101 0.60 15.35 -3.85
CA ILE A 101 1.42 14.14 -3.67
C ILE A 101 0.74 12.90 -4.24
N ALA A 102 -0.58 12.80 -4.15
CA ALA A 102 -1.32 11.69 -4.73
C ALA A 102 -1.14 11.64 -6.25
N GLN A 103 -1.32 12.78 -6.92
CA GLN A 103 -1.16 12.89 -8.37
C GLN A 103 0.31 12.70 -8.80
N PHE A 104 1.25 13.19 -8.00
CA PHE A 104 2.68 12.94 -8.20
C PHE A 104 2.98 11.43 -8.19
N VAL A 105 2.48 10.69 -7.19
CA VAL A 105 2.66 9.23 -7.10
C VAL A 105 2.09 8.53 -8.34
N VAL A 106 0.88 8.88 -8.78
CA VAL A 106 0.28 8.31 -9.99
C VAL A 106 1.18 8.51 -11.20
N ARG A 107 1.67 9.74 -11.42
CA ARG A 107 2.54 10.04 -12.56
C ARG A 107 3.89 9.31 -12.50
N VAL A 108 4.50 9.25 -11.31
CA VAL A 108 5.79 8.56 -11.14
C VAL A 108 5.67 7.09 -11.51
N PHE A 109 4.56 6.43 -11.17
CA PHE A 109 4.36 5.01 -11.46
C PHE A 109 3.59 4.73 -12.75
N ASP A 110 3.22 5.76 -13.51
CA ASP A 110 2.54 5.58 -14.80
C ASP A 110 3.35 4.67 -15.74
N ASN A 111 2.66 3.74 -16.41
CA ASN A 111 3.26 2.68 -17.25
C ASN A 111 4.27 1.76 -16.53
N THR A 112 4.28 1.72 -15.20
CA THR A 112 5.08 0.74 -14.44
C THR A 112 4.34 -0.58 -14.38
N THR A 113 4.98 -1.67 -14.81
CA THR A 113 4.37 -3.01 -14.78
C THR A 113 4.96 -3.91 -13.70
N SER A 114 6.16 -3.60 -13.19
CA SER A 114 6.83 -4.36 -12.14
C SER A 114 6.53 -3.79 -10.75
N ALA A 115 6.19 -4.67 -9.81
CA ALA A 115 6.03 -4.33 -8.39
C ALA A 115 7.37 -4.01 -7.68
N THR A 116 8.50 -4.25 -8.35
CA THR A 116 9.84 -4.06 -7.80
C THR A 116 10.73 -3.29 -8.75
N MET A 117 11.62 -2.47 -8.19
CA MET A 117 12.61 -1.68 -8.92
C MET A 117 13.74 -1.26 -7.97
N SER A 118 14.89 -0.88 -8.45
CA SER A 118 15.95 -0.26 -7.65
C SER A 118 15.61 1.20 -7.30
N ALA A 119 16.30 1.75 -6.30
CA ALA A 119 16.16 3.18 -5.97
C ALA A 119 16.64 4.09 -7.11
N VAL A 120 17.59 3.62 -7.93
CA VAL A 120 18.08 4.35 -9.11
C VAL A 120 17.00 4.38 -10.21
N GLU A 121 16.33 3.26 -10.47
CA GLU A 121 15.22 3.20 -11.42
C GLU A 121 14.04 4.07 -10.99
N LEU A 122 13.69 4.08 -9.69
CA LEU A 122 12.66 4.98 -9.17
C LEU A 122 13.04 6.46 -9.39
N ALA A 123 14.27 6.84 -9.07
CA ALA A 123 14.74 8.20 -9.29
C ALA A 123 14.73 8.58 -10.78
N GLN A 124 15.08 7.64 -11.67
CA GLN A 124 15.00 7.86 -13.11
C GLN A 124 13.56 8.01 -13.59
N ALA A 125 12.62 7.20 -13.08
CA ALA A 125 11.20 7.34 -13.40
C ALA A 125 10.63 8.70 -12.98
N ILE A 126 11.05 9.22 -11.81
CA ILE A 126 10.70 10.57 -11.35
C ILE A 126 11.23 11.63 -12.32
N GLU A 127 12.49 11.49 -12.75
CA GLU A 127 13.09 12.39 -13.73
C GLU A 127 12.25 12.40 -15.01
N ASP A 128 12.08 11.23 -15.62
CA ASP A 128 11.51 11.07 -16.96
C ASP A 128 10.03 11.46 -17.02
N ARG A 129 9.25 11.11 -15.98
CA ARG A 129 7.77 11.23 -15.97
C ARG A 129 7.25 12.46 -15.26
N VAL A 130 8.11 13.18 -14.52
CA VAL A 130 7.70 14.38 -13.79
C VAL A 130 8.63 15.55 -14.05
N LEU A 131 9.94 15.39 -13.81
CA LEU A 131 10.86 16.54 -13.83
C LEU A 131 11.16 17.04 -15.25
N THR A 132 11.22 16.14 -16.23
CA THR A 132 11.50 16.47 -17.63
C THR A 132 10.27 16.39 -18.54
N ASP A 133 9.15 15.84 -18.05
CA ASP A 133 7.91 15.74 -18.82
C ASP A 133 7.16 17.08 -18.85
N GLU A 134 6.99 17.66 -20.03
CA GLU A 134 6.36 18.98 -20.20
C GLU A 134 4.91 19.01 -19.69
N VAL A 135 4.18 17.90 -19.83
CA VAL A 135 2.79 17.79 -19.38
C VAL A 135 2.73 17.80 -17.85
N ALA A 136 3.58 17.02 -17.18
CA ALA A 136 3.68 17.01 -15.73
C ALA A 136 4.16 18.36 -15.17
N GLN A 137 5.09 19.03 -15.86
CA GLN A 137 5.54 20.36 -15.46
C GLN A 137 4.42 21.40 -15.52
N ALA A 138 3.56 21.33 -16.54
CA ALA A 138 2.39 22.21 -16.68
C ALA A 138 1.21 21.86 -15.75
N ASP A 139 1.21 20.68 -15.12
CA ASP A 139 0.09 20.19 -14.31
C ASP A 139 -0.03 20.92 -12.97
N ILE A 140 -0.94 21.89 -12.88
CA ILE A 140 -1.13 22.71 -11.67
C ILE A 140 -1.58 21.92 -10.44
N SER A 141 -2.03 20.67 -10.60
CA SER A 141 -2.42 19.82 -9.47
C SER A 141 -1.22 19.30 -8.68
N ILE A 142 -0.02 19.29 -9.28
CA ILE A 142 1.23 18.90 -8.61
C ILE A 142 1.95 20.17 -8.15
N GLY A 143 2.23 20.27 -6.86
CA GLY A 143 2.91 21.42 -6.27
C GLY A 143 4.36 21.57 -6.75
N ASP A 144 4.82 22.82 -6.82
CA ASP A 144 6.14 23.18 -7.37
C ASP A 144 7.32 22.46 -6.68
N SER A 145 7.20 22.18 -5.38
CA SER A 145 8.24 21.46 -4.63
C SER A 145 8.50 20.06 -5.21
N LEU A 146 7.45 19.35 -5.63
CA LEU A 146 7.53 18.02 -6.23
C LEU A 146 8.05 18.04 -7.67
N LYS A 147 8.09 19.21 -8.31
CA LYS A 147 8.61 19.42 -9.67
C LYS A 147 10.03 19.95 -9.72
N THR A 148 10.54 20.48 -8.61
CA THR A 148 11.83 21.20 -8.56
C THR A 148 12.86 20.53 -7.66
N TRP A 149 12.45 19.64 -6.76
CA TRP A 149 13.38 18.93 -5.89
C TRP A 149 14.21 17.90 -6.65
N PRO A 150 15.45 17.62 -6.18
CA PRO A 150 16.28 16.59 -6.79
C PRO A 150 15.57 15.23 -6.78
N ARG A 151 15.62 14.50 -7.90
CA ARG A 151 15.00 13.17 -8.05
C ARG A 151 15.32 12.18 -6.93
N ASN A 152 16.55 12.19 -6.41
CA ASN A 152 16.97 11.29 -5.31
C ASN A 152 16.26 11.64 -3.99
N ARG A 153 15.95 12.92 -3.76
CA ARG A 153 15.18 13.38 -2.60
C ARG A 153 13.72 12.96 -2.75
N LEU A 154 13.16 13.09 -3.95
CA LEU A 154 11.79 12.66 -4.23
C LEU A 154 11.64 11.12 -4.15
N ALA A 155 12.65 10.36 -4.59
CA ALA A 155 12.68 8.92 -4.42
C ALA A 155 12.70 8.52 -2.93
N LEU A 156 13.50 9.21 -2.11
CA LEU A 156 13.49 9.01 -0.65
C LEU A 156 12.14 9.41 -0.03
N LEU A 157 11.50 10.47 -0.52
CA LEU A 157 10.17 10.88 -0.07
C LEU A 157 9.16 9.74 -0.25
N MET A 158 9.18 9.02 -1.39
CA MET A 158 8.29 7.86 -1.63
C MET A 158 8.42 6.78 -0.56
N PHE A 159 9.64 6.56 -0.04
CA PHE A 159 9.85 5.66 1.10
C PHE A 159 9.25 6.25 2.37
N GLN A 160 9.53 7.52 2.67
CA GLN A 160 9.10 8.20 3.89
C GLN A 160 7.58 8.26 4.05
N ILE A 161 6.84 8.40 2.95
CA ILE A 161 5.37 8.42 2.95
C ILE A 161 4.74 7.01 2.80
N GLY A 162 5.56 5.95 2.76
CA GLY A 162 5.09 4.56 2.77
C GLY A 162 4.68 3.98 1.41
N VAL A 163 4.88 4.70 0.30
CA VAL A 163 4.55 4.22 -1.06
C VAL A 163 5.47 3.09 -1.50
N VAL A 164 6.74 3.13 -1.08
CA VAL A 164 7.72 2.06 -1.34
C VAL A 164 8.41 1.61 -0.06
N GLY A 165 8.79 0.33 -0.01
CA GLY A 165 9.70 -0.24 0.98
C GLY A 165 10.95 -0.77 0.28
N PHE A 166 11.98 -1.14 1.05
CA PHE A 166 13.14 -1.86 0.51
C PHE A 166 13.24 -3.26 1.08
N SER A 167 13.70 -4.20 0.24
CA SER A 167 13.86 -5.60 0.61
C SER A 167 15.34 -5.95 0.77
N ASP A 168 15.67 -6.63 1.87
CA ASP A 168 16.99 -7.25 2.08
C ASP A 168 17.02 -8.73 1.65
N GLY A 169 15.99 -9.18 0.92
CA GLY A 169 15.79 -10.57 0.52
C GLY A 169 15.08 -11.43 1.56
N LYS A 170 14.89 -10.95 2.79
CA LYS A 170 14.17 -11.67 3.87
C LYS A 170 12.92 -10.94 4.33
N LYS A 171 13.01 -9.62 4.49
CA LYS A 171 11.91 -8.76 4.92
C LYS A 171 11.83 -7.53 4.01
N ILE A 172 10.61 -7.03 3.81
CA ILE A 172 10.39 -5.70 3.27
C ILE A 172 10.28 -4.74 4.45
N THR A 173 11.12 -3.71 4.45
CA THR A 173 11.10 -2.65 5.47
C THR A 173 10.41 -1.43 4.88
N TYR A 174 9.33 -0.99 5.52
CA TYR A 174 8.63 0.26 5.20
C TYR A 174 9.00 1.36 6.22
N ALA A 175 8.62 2.61 5.95
CA ALA A 175 8.90 3.72 6.87
C ALA A 175 8.30 3.53 8.28
N ILE A 176 7.18 2.80 8.40
CA ILE A 176 6.60 2.46 9.71
C ILE A 176 7.53 1.59 10.58
N ASP A 177 8.33 0.72 9.96
CA ASP A 177 9.32 -0.11 10.65
C ASP A 177 10.64 0.65 10.91
N SER A 178 11.01 1.55 10.00
CA SER A 178 12.28 2.27 10.02
C SER A 178 12.10 3.71 9.52
N PRO A 179 11.67 4.64 10.41
CA PRO A 179 11.30 6.00 10.01
C PRO A 179 12.48 6.83 9.53
N THR A 180 13.72 6.45 9.88
CA THR A 180 14.92 7.20 9.56
C THR A 180 15.89 6.37 8.70
N VAL A 181 15.88 6.63 7.39
CA VAL A 181 16.88 6.10 6.44
C VAL A 181 17.56 7.27 5.75
N SER A 182 18.90 7.30 5.77
CA SER A 182 19.67 8.31 5.06
C SER A 182 19.57 8.12 3.55
N GLN A 183 19.57 9.21 2.77
CA GLN A 183 19.52 9.14 1.30
C GLN A 183 20.59 8.23 0.68
N PRO A 184 21.89 8.25 1.07
CA PRO A 184 22.88 7.34 0.48
C PRO A 184 22.54 5.86 0.68
N ARG A 185 22.08 5.50 1.89
CA ARG A 185 21.64 4.13 2.21
C ARG A 185 20.41 3.73 1.39
N PHE A 186 19.44 4.62 1.22
CA PHE A 186 18.26 4.36 0.40
C PHE A 186 18.62 4.19 -1.08
N MET A 187 19.46 5.08 -1.61
CA MET A 187 19.87 5.01 -3.02
C MET A 187 20.74 3.78 -3.34
N ALA A 188 21.34 3.14 -2.34
CA ALA A 188 22.05 1.87 -2.50
C ALA A 188 21.14 0.64 -2.58
N GLN A 189 19.82 0.79 -2.39
CA GLN A 189 18.88 -0.34 -2.43
C GLN A 189 18.65 -0.82 -3.86
N ALA A 190 19.00 -2.08 -4.12
CA ALA A 190 18.80 -2.73 -5.41
C ALA A 190 17.36 -3.24 -5.62
N LYS A 191 16.61 -3.46 -4.53
CA LYS A 191 15.23 -3.96 -4.57
C LYS A 191 14.33 -3.15 -3.66
N LEU A 192 13.68 -2.14 -4.23
CA LEU A 192 12.48 -1.52 -3.71
C LEU A 192 11.26 -2.34 -4.10
N VAL A 193 10.24 -2.27 -3.24
CA VAL A 193 8.95 -2.91 -3.43
C VAL A 193 7.88 -1.84 -3.29
N ILE A 194 7.06 -1.68 -4.32
CA ILE A 194 5.89 -0.80 -4.28
C ILE A 194 4.88 -1.42 -3.31
N HIS A 195 4.36 -0.64 -2.38
CA HIS A 195 3.49 -1.17 -1.34
C HIS A 195 2.21 -1.79 -1.95
N PRO A 196 1.82 -3.03 -1.61
CA PRO A 196 0.68 -3.74 -2.19
C PRO A 196 -0.61 -2.92 -2.24
N ALA A 197 -0.85 -2.14 -1.19
CA ALA A 197 -1.98 -1.24 -1.06
C ALA A 197 -2.19 -0.23 -2.20
N PHE A 198 -1.15 0.16 -2.95
CA PHE A 198 -1.29 1.14 -4.05
C PHE A 198 -1.29 0.48 -5.43
N ARG A 199 -0.87 -0.79 -5.54
CA ARG A 199 -0.62 -1.45 -6.83
C ARG A 199 -1.86 -1.53 -7.72
N PRO A 200 -3.05 -1.91 -7.22
CA PRO A 200 -4.25 -2.02 -8.06
C PRO A 200 -4.58 -0.70 -8.77
N HIS A 201 -4.62 0.41 -8.02
CA HIS A 201 -4.93 1.72 -8.60
C HIS A 201 -3.83 2.24 -9.52
N LEU A 202 -2.57 1.86 -9.28
CA LEU A 202 -1.44 2.18 -10.16
C LEU A 202 -1.34 1.25 -11.39
N GLY A 203 -2.23 0.27 -11.55
CA GLY A 203 -2.21 -0.69 -12.66
C GLY A 203 -1.02 -1.66 -12.62
N ILE A 204 -0.43 -1.86 -11.44
CA ILE A 204 0.77 -2.68 -11.25
C ILE A 204 0.34 -4.10 -10.88
N SER A 205 0.70 -5.07 -11.72
CA SER A 205 0.40 -6.47 -11.44
C SER A 205 1.19 -6.96 -10.23
N ALA A 206 0.59 -7.91 -9.49
CA ALA A 206 1.25 -8.57 -8.37
C ALA A 206 2.45 -9.39 -8.88
N GLY A 207 3.62 -8.75 -8.93
CA GLY A 207 4.91 -9.44 -9.02
C GLY A 207 5.32 -10.00 -7.65
N PRO A 208 6.16 -11.05 -7.62
CA PRO A 208 6.55 -11.77 -6.40
C PRO A 208 7.25 -10.90 -5.35
#